data_AF-A0A430R4F5-F1
#
_entry.id   AF-A0A430R4F5-F1
#
_cell.length_a   1.000
_cell.length_b   1.000
_cell.length_c   1.000
_cell.angle_alpha   90.00
_cell.angle_beta   90.00
_cell.angle_gamma   90.00
#
_symmetry.space_group_name_H-M   'P 1'
#
loop_
_entity.id
_entity.type
_entity.pdbx_description
1 polymer ?
#
loop_
_entity_poly.entity_id
_entity_poly.type
_entity_poly.pdbx_seq_one_letter_code
_entity_poly.pdbx_strand_id
1 'polypeptide(L)'
;MEKKELLSTPVVPIDIKAFDAGPILEAMGKTAFQARNLYRAAEIYLKMLEDDAAVILTLAGSLVSAGQGLIIHDLIRKGLVDAIVATGANIVDQDFFEALGHRHYQGDPKADDEALRQLWIDRIYDTYIDEEELRHTDYTIAEIADSLEPRPYSSREFIWHMGRYLAERGLGEKSIVRAAYEEGVPIFVPAFSDSSAGFGLVYHQVKNPKAHVTIDSVADFRELTQIKLKAGTTGLVMLGGGVPKNFAQDIVVAAEVLGHQVEMHKYAIQITVADERDGGLSGSTLSEAQSWGKVDAALSQMVFAEATLAFPLLASYVYHRAPMRAKRRYADLFTAQVPV
;
A
#
# COMPACT_ATOMS: atom_id res chain seq x y z
N MET A 1 8.01 -24.07 24.67
CA MET A 1 6.81 -23.34 24.25
C MET A 1 6.42 -23.92 22.92
N GLU A 2 5.18 -24.39 22.78
CA GLU A 2 4.72 -25.03 21.55
C GLU A 2 4.25 -23.99 20.53
N LYS A 3 4.36 -24.29 19.22
CA LYS A 3 3.95 -23.40 18.12
C LYS A 3 2.55 -22.82 18.32
N LYS A 4 1.60 -23.67 18.75
CA LYS A 4 0.21 -23.30 19.02
C LYS A 4 0.04 -22.27 20.14
N GLU A 5 0.93 -22.28 21.14
CA GLU A 5 0.90 -21.30 22.25
C GLU A 5 1.38 -19.93 21.77
N LEU A 6 2.38 -19.90 20.89
CA LEU A 6 2.89 -18.65 20.28
C LEU A 6 1.90 -18.04 19.29
N LEU A 7 1.18 -18.89 18.54
CA LEU A 7 0.17 -18.48 17.55
C LEU A 7 -1.25 -18.52 18.14
N SER A 8 -1.44 -18.02 19.37
CA SER A 8 -2.73 -18.10 20.06
C SER A 8 -3.57 -16.82 19.98
N THR A 9 -2.91 -15.65 19.89
CA THR A 9 -3.56 -14.35 20.06
C THR A 9 -3.47 -13.57 18.75
N PRO A 10 -4.52 -13.54 17.92
CA PRO A 10 -4.46 -12.83 16.65
C PRO A 10 -4.32 -11.32 16.85
N VAL A 11 -3.66 -10.66 15.88
CA VAL A 11 -3.77 -9.22 15.71
C VAL A 11 -5.19 -8.89 15.27
N VAL A 12 -5.79 -7.87 15.89
CA VAL A 12 -7.15 -7.41 15.56
C VAL A 12 -7.04 -6.07 14.82
N PRO A 13 -7.54 -5.97 13.57
CA PRO A 13 -7.50 -4.72 12.84
C PRO A 13 -8.29 -3.61 13.51
N ILE A 14 -7.78 -2.38 13.43
CA ILE A 14 -8.50 -1.20 13.93
C ILE A 14 -9.65 -0.83 12.99
N ASP A 15 -10.84 -0.64 13.55
CA ASP A 15 -12.03 -0.23 12.80
C ASP A 15 -12.27 1.28 12.97
N ILE A 16 -11.89 2.06 11.96
CA ILE A 16 -12.07 3.52 11.95
C ILE A 16 -13.53 3.97 11.86
N LYS A 17 -14.48 3.06 11.61
CA LYS A 17 -15.92 3.35 11.65
C LYS A 17 -16.46 3.30 13.09
N ALA A 18 -15.76 2.62 14.00
CA ALA A 18 -16.18 2.46 15.39
C ALA A 18 -15.92 3.72 16.25
N PHE A 19 -15.15 4.69 15.77
CA PHE A 19 -14.84 5.93 16.48
C PHE A 19 -14.61 7.11 15.52
N ASP A 20 -14.82 8.34 16.01
CA ASP A 20 -14.47 9.59 15.31
C ASP A 20 -13.26 10.27 15.97
N ALA A 21 -12.12 10.29 15.27
CA ALA A 21 -10.90 10.98 15.73
C ALA A 21 -10.94 12.51 15.56
N GLY A 22 -12.03 13.04 15.01
CA GLY A 22 -12.35 14.46 14.88
C GLY A 22 -11.95 15.36 16.05
N PRO A 23 -12.61 15.20 17.21
CA PRO A 23 -12.39 16.07 18.35
C PRO A 23 -10.94 16.09 18.85
N ILE A 24 -10.24 14.94 18.83
CA ILE A 24 -8.85 14.87 19.28
C ILE A 24 -7.90 15.54 18.27
N LEU A 25 -8.11 15.37 16.97
CA LEU A 25 -7.28 16.02 15.95
C LEU A 25 -7.47 17.53 15.91
N GLU A 26 -8.71 18.03 16.03
CA GLU A 26 -8.99 19.46 16.12
C GLU A 26 -8.35 20.11 17.37
N ALA A 27 -8.33 19.39 18.50
CA ALA A 27 -7.61 19.81 19.69
C ALA A 27 -6.09 19.80 19.46
N MET A 28 -5.54 18.74 18.85
CA MET A 28 -4.12 18.65 18.47
C MET A 28 -3.69 19.81 17.57
N GLY A 29 -4.55 20.26 16.65
CA GLY A 29 -4.30 21.45 15.81
C GLY A 29 -4.00 22.73 16.61
N LYS A 30 -4.56 22.87 17.81
CA LYS A 30 -4.34 24.01 18.72
C LYS A 30 -3.09 23.86 19.59
N THR A 31 -2.44 22.68 19.57
CA THR A 31 -1.21 22.38 20.30
C THR A 31 0.03 22.63 19.41
N ALA A 32 1.19 22.00 19.67
CA ALA A 32 2.46 22.23 18.97
C ALA A 32 3.10 20.92 18.45
N PHE A 33 4.19 21.03 17.67
CA PHE A 33 4.98 19.92 17.13
C PHE A 33 4.15 18.93 16.28
N GLN A 34 4.43 17.62 16.37
CA GLN A 34 3.85 16.61 15.49
C GLN A 34 2.34 16.47 15.63
N ALA A 35 1.76 16.81 16.79
CA ALA A 35 0.31 16.86 16.96
C ALA A 35 -0.34 17.89 16.01
N ARG A 36 0.24 19.10 15.90
CA ARG A 36 -0.22 20.11 14.94
C ARG A 36 0.05 19.69 13.49
N ASN A 37 1.18 19.04 13.22
CA ASN A 37 1.49 18.54 11.88
C ASN A 37 0.50 17.46 11.43
N LEU A 38 0.08 16.56 12.33
CA LEU A 38 -0.92 15.54 12.03
C LEU A 38 -2.28 16.17 11.69
N TYR A 39 -2.71 17.18 12.46
CA TYR A 39 -3.92 17.94 12.13
C TYR A 39 -3.82 18.63 10.76
N ARG A 40 -2.70 19.32 10.48
CA ARG A 40 -2.46 19.95 9.16
C ARG A 40 -2.48 18.94 8.01
N ALA A 41 -1.90 17.75 8.21
CA ALA A 41 -1.94 16.68 7.23
C ALA A 41 -3.39 16.22 6.96
N ALA A 42 -4.23 16.17 8.00
CA ALA A 42 -5.65 15.85 7.85
C ALA A 42 -6.42 16.92 7.08
N GLU A 43 -6.16 18.20 7.34
CA GLU A 43 -6.73 19.32 6.56
C GLU A 43 -6.29 19.28 5.10
N ILE A 44 -5.01 19.00 4.84
CA ILE A 44 -4.47 18.86 3.49
C ILE A 44 -5.13 17.68 2.75
N TYR A 45 -5.33 16.54 3.42
CA TYR A 45 -6.02 15.39 2.83
C TYR A 45 -7.49 15.73 2.51
N LEU A 46 -8.24 16.35 3.43
CA LEU A 46 -9.60 16.81 3.12
C LEU A 46 -9.61 17.76 1.92
N LYS A 47 -8.66 18.69 1.87
CA LYS A 47 -8.54 19.62 0.74
C LYS A 47 -8.25 18.90 -0.58
N MET A 48 -7.44 17.82 -0.60
CA MET A 48 -7.27 16.99 -1.80
C MET A 48 -8.62 16.46 -2.31
N LEU A 49 -9.48 16.02 -1.39
CA LEU A 49 -10.77 15.44 -1.71
C LEU A 49 -11.79 16.51 -2.16
N GLU A 50 -11.78 17.68 -1.53
CA GLU A 50 -12.63 18.83 -1.88
C GLU A 50 -12.29 19.42 -3.26
N ASP A 51 -11.00 19.50 -3.58
CA ASP A 51 -10.51 19.94 -4.89
C ASP A 51 -10.68 18.88 -5.99
N ASP A 52 -11.26 17.71 -5.66
CA ASP A 52 -11.38 16.55 -6.54
C ASP A 52 -10.05 16.16 -7.20
N ALA A 53 -8.97 16.14 -6.41
CA ALA A 53 -7.68 15.60 -6.83
C ALA A 53 -7.67 14.07 -6.74
N ALA A 54 -6.93 13.43 -7.64
CA ALA A 54 -6.66 12.00 -7.57
C ALA A 54 -5.65 11.69 -6.45
N VAL A 55 -6.04 10.82 -5.52
CA VAL A 55 -5.26 10.44 -4.35
C VAL A 55 -4.47 9.17 -4.64
N ILE A 56 -3.15 9.28 -4.60
CA ILE A 56 -2.23 8.14 -4.66
C ILE A 56 -1.76 7.85 -3.23
N LEU A 57 -2.12 6.67 -2.72
CA LEU A 57 -1.71 6.18 -1.41
C LEU A 57 -0.43 5.35 -1.54
N THR A 58 0.59 5.65 -0.75
CA THR A 58 1.81 4.83 -0.72
C THR A 58 1.90 4.05 0.58
N LEU A 59 2.18 2.75 0.49
CA LEU A 59 2.21 1.82 1.62
C LEU A 59 3.62 1.24 1.77
N ALA A 60 4.36 1.73 2.76
CA ALA A 60 5.62 1.14 3.21
C ALA A 60 5.55 0.76 4.70
N GLY A 61 6.53 -0.02 5.15
CA GLY A 61 6.50 -0.64 6.48
C GLY A 61 5.62 -1.89 6.52
N SER A 62 5.24 -2.34 7.72
CA SER A 62 4.45 -3.55 7.95
C SER A 62 3.07 -3.19 8.50
N LEU A 63 2.22 -2.61 7.64
CA LEU A 63 0.98 -1.96 8.09
C LEU A 63 -0.13 -2.97 8.34
N VAL A 64 -0.29 -3.94 7.46
CA VAL A 64 -1.39 -4.91 7.53
C VAL A 64 -1.19 -5.86 8.71
N SER A 65 0.03 -6.40 8.87
CA SER A 65 0.39 -7.23 10.03
C SER A 65 0.24 -6.47 11.36
N ALA A 66 0.36 -5.14 11.34
CA ALA A 66 0.15 -4.26 12.50
C ALA A 66 -1.32 -3.79 12.66
N GLY A 67 -2.26 -4.46 12.00
CA GLY A 67 -3.70 -4.21 12.15
C GLY A 67 -4.23 -2.98 11.43
N GLN A 68 -3.47 -2.38 10.50
CA GLN A 68 -3.88 -1.18 9.76
C GLN A 68 -4.61 -1.50 8.43
N GLY A 69 -4.67 -2.78 8.02
CA GLY A 69 -5.22 -3.19 6.72
C GLY A 69 -6.68 -2.80 6.51
N LEU A 70 -7.52 -2.95 7.55
CA LEU A 70 -8.94 -2.60 7.48
C LEU A 70 -9.19 -1.10 7.23
N ILE A 71 -8.28 -0.23 7.71
CA ILE A 71 -8.33 1.20 7.41
C ILE A 71 -8.21 1.42 5.91
N ILE A 72 -7.20 0.81 5.28
CA ILE A 72 -6.92 0.97 3.85
C ILE A 72 -8.09 0.42 3.03
N HIS A 73 -8.60 -0.75 3.40
CA HIS A 73 -9.83 -1.31 2.83
C HIS A 73 -10.98 -0.28 2.87
N ASP A 74 -11.27 0.30 4.04
CA ASP A 74 -12.38 1.23 4.21
C ASP A 74 -12.19 2.54 3.43
N LEU A 75 -10.95 3.03 3.29
CA LEU A 75 -10.63 4.17 2.44
C LEU A 75 -10.89 3.88 0.96
N ILE A 76 -10.53 2.69 0.46
CA ILE A 76 -10.82 2.24 -0.91
C ILE A 76 -12.33 2.16 -1.11
N ARG A 77 -13.06 1.49 -0.21
CA ARG A 77 -14.52 1.32 -0.30
C ARG A 77 -15.28 2.65 -0.29
N LYS A 78 -14.76 3.64 0.43
CA LYS A 78 -15.32 5.00 0.45
C LYS A 78 -14.87 5.88 -0.72
N GLY A 79 -14.00 5.36 -1.59
CA GLY A 79 -13.49 6.09 -2.75
C GLY A 79 -12.51 7.20 -2.38
N LEU A 80 -11.83 7.11 -1.24
CA LEU A 80 -10.90 8.12 -0.75
C LEU A 80 -9.46 7.92 -1.27
N VAL A 81 -9.23 6.82 -1.98
CA VAL A 81 -7.97 6.46 -2.63
C VAL A 81 -8.28 6.08 -4.07
N ASP A 82 -7.48 6.56 -5.02
CA ASP A 82 -7.69 6.29 -6.45
C ASP A 82 -6.63 5.37 -7.07
N ALA A 83 -5.41 5.33 -6.50
CA ALA A 83 -4.36 4.40 -6.86
C ALA A 83 -3.47 4.11 -5.64
N ILE A 84 -2.81 2.95 -5.62
CA ILE A 84 -1.92 2.54 -4.54
C ILE A 84 -0.55 2.17 -5.11
N VAL A 85 0.52 2.62 -4.45
CA VAL A 85 1.87 2.08 -4.66
C VAL A 85 2.34 1.48 -3.33
N ALA A 86 2.81 0.24 -3.32
CA ALA A 86 3.07 -0.49 -2.09
C ALA A 86 4.32 -1.36 -2.16
N THR A 87 4.79 -1.82 -1.01
CA THR A 87 5.73 -2.94 -0.92
C THR A 87 4.99 -4.27 -1.08
N GLY A 88 5.69 -5.30 -1.55
CA GLY A 88 5.14 -6.65 -1.67
C GLY A 88 4.76 -7.22 -0.30
N ALA A 89 5.49 -6.86 0.76
CA ALA A 89 5.14 -7.22 2.13
C ALA A 89 3.70 -6.85 2.53
N ASN A 90 3.24 -5.62 2.25
CA ASN A 90 1.87 -5.22 2.61
C ASN A 90 0.82 -5.96 1.77
N ILE A 91 1.07 -6.12 0.48
CA ILE A 91 0.06 -6.59 -0.48
C ILE A 91 -0.02 -8.10 -0.54
N VAL A 92 1.11 -8.79 -0.50
CA VAL A 92 1.20 -10.24 -0.71
C VAL A 92 1.37 -10.96 0.62
N ASP A 93 2.44 -10.65 1.35
CA ASP A 93 2.83 -11.37 2.57
C ASP A 93 1.84 -11.16 3.71
N GLN A 94 1.05 -10.08 3.64
CA GLN A 94 0.14 -9.69 4.71
C GLN A 94 -1.32 -9.63 4.25
N ASP A 95 -1.67 -8.76 3.29
CA ASP A 95 -3.09 -8.63 2.89
C ASP A 95 -3.61 -9.85 2.14
N PHE A 96 -2.91 -10.28 1.08
CA PHE A 96 -3.32 -11.48 0.34
C PHE A 96 -3.23 -12.73 1.22
N PHE A 97 -2.21 -12.85 2.06
CA PHE A 97 -2.09 -13.88 3.09
C PHE A 97 -3.33 -13.93 4.02
N GLU A 98 -3.74 -12.81 4.63
CA GLU A 98 -4.96 -12.74 5.45
C GLU A 98 -6.22 -13.02 4.62
N ALA A 99 -6.25 -12.58 3.36
CA ALA A 99 -7.36 -12.81 2.45
C ALA A 99 -7.60 -14.30 2.15
N LEU A 100 -6.54 -15.11 2.17
CA LEU A 100 -6.59 -16.57 2.03
C LEU A 100 -7.07 -17.28 3.30
N GLY A 101 -7.32 -16.55 4.39
CA GLY A 101 -7.88 -17.06 5.64
C GLY A 101 -6.88 -17.19 6.78
N HIS A 102 -5.63 -16.80 6.56
CA HIS A 102 -4.54 -16.87 7.53
C HIS A 102 -4.51 -15.67 8.46
N ARG A 103 -3.62 -15.66 9.46
CA ARG A 103 -3.61 -14.63 10.51
C ARG A 103 -2.21 -14.25 10.95
N HIS A 104 -2.06 -12.98 11.32
CA HIS A 104 -0.94 -12.53 12.15
C HIS A 104 -1.29 -12.66 13.63
N TYR A 105 -0.28 -12.90 14.46
CA TYR A 105 -0.44 -13.09 15.90
C TYR A 105 0.42 -12.09 16.67
N GLN A 106 -0.07 -11.66 17.83
CA GLN A 106 0.69 -10.83 18.75
C GLN A 106 1.87 -11.64 19.29
N GLY A 107 3.03 -11.00 19.37
CA GLY A 107 4.27 -11.60 19.81
C GLY A 107 5.06 -10.71 20.76
N ASP A 108 6.31 -11.11 21.00
CA ASP A 108 7.26 -10.40 21.85
C ASP A 108 8.46 -9.94 21.00
N PRO A 109 8.83 -8.65 21.02
CA PRO A 109 9.99 -8.14 20.27
C PRO A 109 11.33 -8.69 20.76
N LYS A 110 11.36 -9.37 21.91
CA LYS A 110 12.54 -10.00 22.54
C LYS A 110 12.50 -11.52 22.52
N ALA A 111 11.59 -12.12 21.74
CA ALA A 111 11.53 -13.57 21.59
C ALA A 111 12.84 -14.18 21.07
N ASP A 112 13.07 -15.45 21.39
CA ASP A 112 14.21 -16.21 20.90
C ASP A 112 13.99 -16.59 19.43
N ASP A 113 14.63 -15.85 18.51
CA ASP A 113 14.47 -16.02 17.07
C ASP A 113 14.93 -17.40 16.57
N GLU A 114 15.87 -18.07 17.25
CA GLU A 114 16.29 -19.44 16.88
C GLU A 114 15.18 -20.43 17.23
N ALA A 115 14.56 -20.29 18.40
CA ALA A 115 13.42 -21.11 18.78
C ALA A 115 12.20 -20.86 17.85
N LEU A 116 11.93 -19.61 17.48
CA LEU A 116 10.89 -19.27 16.51
C LEU A 116 11.16 -19.94 15.15
N ARG A 117 12.40 -19.84 14.66
CA ARG A 117 12.83 -20.43 13.38
C ARG A 117 12.66 -21.96 13.36
N GLN A 118 13.00 -22.64 14.46
CA GLN A 118 12.81 -24.09 14.62
C GLN A 118 11.32 -24.50 14.60
N LEU A 119 10.45 -23.61 15.05
CA LEU A 119 8.99 -23.78 15.04
C LEU A 119 8.34 -23.27 13.75
N TRP A 120 9.11 -22.80 12.76
CA TRP A 120 8.58 -22.22 11.52
C TRP A 120 7.64 -21.04 11.79
N ILE A 121 8.06 -20.17 12.70
CA ILE A 121 7.42 -18.89 12.98
C ILE A 121 8.41 -17.79 12.61
N ASP A 122 7.97 -16.85 11.76
CA ASP A 122 8.73 -15.65 11.48
C ASP A 122 8.20 -14.49 12.32
N ARG A 123 9.11 -13.58 12.70
CA ARG A 123 8.79 -12.44 13.55
C ARG A 123 8.94 -11.13 12.80
N ILE A 124 7.88 -10.34 12.83
CA ILE A 124 7.82 -8.96 12.36
C ILE A 124 7.72 -8.08 13.60
N TYR A 125 8.87 -7.65 14.12
CA TYR A 125 8.96 -6.91 15.39
C TYR A 125 8.28 -7.65 16.56
N ASP A 126 7.11 -7.22 17.01
CA ASP A 126 6.29 -7.82 18.07
C ASP A 126 5.06 -8.56 17.53
N THR A 127 5.11 -8.98 16.28
CA THR A 127 4.06 -9.75 15.59
C THR A 127 4.67 -11.02 14.99
N TYR A 128 3.90 -12.11 14.98
CA TYR A 128 4.28 -13.41 14.43
C TYR A 128 3.45 -13.78 13.22
N ILE A 129 4.08 -14.52 12.31
CA ILE A 129 3.46 -15.14 11.13
C ILE A 129 3.89 -16.61 11.04
N ASP A 130 2.99 -17.48 10.62
CA ASP A 130 3.28 -18.89 10.38
C ASP A 130 3.89 -19.09 8.99
N GLU A 131 5.14 -19.54 8.90
CA GLU A 131 5.83 -19.78 7.63
C GLU A 131 5.13 -20.87 6.79
N GLU A 132 4.46 -21.84 7.41
CA GLU A 132 3.70 -22.86 6.66
C GLU A 132 2.47 -22.24 5.96
N GLU A 133 1.81 -21.29 6.62
CA GLU A 133 0.71 -20.51 6.02
C GLU A 133 1.24 -19.55 4.94
N LEU A 134 2.44 -18.99 5.14
CA LEU A 134 3.09 -18.12 4.16
C LEU A 134 3.47 -18.90 2.89
N ARG A 135 3.97 -20.14 3.04
CA ARG A 135 4.20 -21.07 1.92
C ARG A 135 2.92 -21.37 1.14
N HIS A 136 1.78 -21.49 1.81
CA HIS A 136 0.49 -21.63 1.10
C HIS A 136 0.21 -20.40 0.22
N THR A 137 0.59 -19.21 0.68
CA THR A 137 0.50 -17.96 -0.11
C THR A 137 1.44 -18.00 -1.32
N ASP A 138 2.70 -18.41 -1.15
CA ASP A 138 3.67 -18.59 -2.25
C ASP A 138 3.10 -19.53 -3.34
N TYR A 139 2.58 -20.68 -2.94
CA TYR A 139 2.03 -21.66 -3.87
C TYR A 139 0.74 -21.18 -4.54
N THR A 140 -0.07 -20.35 -3.85
CA THR A 140 -1.23 -19.72 -4.46
C THR A 140 -0.82 -18.70 -5.53
N ILE A 141 0.27 -17.95 -5.31
CA ILE A 141 0.84 -17.08 -6.36
C ILE A 141 1.30 -17.92 -7.57
N ALA A 142 1.96 -19.05 -7.32
CA ALA A 142 2.36 -19.95 -8.39
C ALA A 142 1.16 -20.55 -9.15
N GLU A 143 0.06 -20.89 -8.46
CA GLU A 143 -1.20 -21.34 -9.08
C GLU A 143 -1.77 -20.26 -10.01
N ILE A 144 -1.82 -19.01 -9.54
CA ILE A 144 -2.27 -17.88 -10.36
C ILE A 144 -1.36 -17.75 -11.58
N ALA A 145 -0.04 -17.72 -11.40
CA ALA A 145 0.92 -17.63 -12.50
C ALA A 145 0.81 -18.78 -13.51
N ASP A 146 0.61 -20.03 -13.05
CA ASP A 146 0.41 -21.21 -13.89
C ASP A 146 -0.88 -21.11 -14.74
N SER A 147 -1.85 -20.28 -14.34
CA SER A 147 -3.11 -20.05 -15.08
C SER A 147 -3.04 -18.95 -16.14
N LEU A 148 -1.96 -18.17 -16.17
CA LEU A 148 -1.79 -17.02 -17.06
C LEU A 148 -0.98 -17.39 -18.31
N GLU A 149 -1.16 -16.60 -19.38
CA GLU A 149 -0.33 -16.74 -20.58
C GLU A 149 1.14 -16.41 -20.26
N PRO A 150 2.13 -17.15 -20.78
CA PRO A 150 3.55 -16.96 -20.46
C PRO A 150 4.13 -15.74 -21.19
N ARG A 151 3.90 -14.56 -20.61
CA ARG A 151 4.38 -13.27 -21.09
C ARG A 151 4.79 -12.36 -19.92
N PRO A 152 5.35 -11.16 -20.19
CA PRO A 152 5.49 -10.14 -19.17
C PRO A 152 4.14 -9.59 -18.69
N TYR A 153 4.02 -9.38 -17.39
CA TYR A 153 2.92 -8.70 -16.70
C TYR A 153 3.49 -7.56 -15.85
N SER A 154 2.77 -6.45 -15.74
CA SER A 154 3.08 -5.48 -14.67
C SER A 154 2.65 -6.06 -13.32
N SER A 155 3.20 -5.56 -12.20
CA SER A 155 2.72 -5.99 -10.88
C SER A 155 1.25 -5.63 -10.70
N ARG A 156 0.81 -4.48 -11.24
CA ARG A 156 -0.61 -4.09 -11.26
C ARG A 156 -1.49 -5.13 -11.95
N GLU A 157 -1.09 -5.61 -13.11
CA GLU A 157 -1.85 -6.62 -13.83
C GLU A 157 -1.91 -7.94 -13.04
N PHE A 158 -0.79 -8.39 -12.48
CA PHE A 158 -0.76 -9.60 -11.68
C PHE A 158 -1.63 -9.48 -10.41
N ILE A 159 -1.56 -8.34 -9.71
CA ILE A 159 -2.39 -8.07 -8.52
C ILE A 159 -3.88 -8.00 -8.87
N TRP A 160 -4.23 -7.53 -10.08
CA TRP A 160 -5.61 -7.61 -10.56
C TRP A 160 -6.08 -9.07 -10.65
N HIS A 161 -5.25 -10.00 -11.15
CA HIS A 161 -5.56 -11.43 -11.15
C HIS A 161 -5.65 -12.02 -9.74
N MET A 162 -4.83 -11.56 -8.78
CA MET A 162 -4.98 -11.92 -7.37
C MET A 162 -6.34 -11.47 -6.81
N GLY A 163 -6.76 -10.25 -7.11
CA GLY A 163 -8.08 -9.74 -6.71
C GLY A 163 -9.24 -10.50 -7.34
N ARG A 164 -9.13 -10.86 -8.63
CA ARG A 164 -10.09 -11.74 -9.33
C ARG A 164 -10.17 -13.10 -8.64
N TYR A 165 -9.04 -13.72 -8.34
CA TYR A 165 -8.95 -15.00 -7.65
C TYR A 165 -9.70 -14.98 -6.30
N LEU A 166 -9.52 -13.93 -5.50
CA LEU A 166 -10.23 -13.77 -4.23
C LEU A 166 -11.75 -13.60 -4.45
N ALA A 167 -12.15 -12.74 -5.39
CA ALA A 167 -13.54 -12.42 -5.65
C ALA A 167 -14.33 -13.64 -6.15
N GLU A 168 -13.80 -14.38 -7.13
CA GLU A 168 -14.44 -15.57 -7.71
C GLU A 168 -14.59 -16.72 -6.69
N ARG A 169 -13.71 -16.77 -5.69
CA ARG A 169 -13.75 -17.78 -4.61
C ARG A 169 -14.46 -17.30 -3.34
N GLY A 170 -14.94 -16.06 -3.30
CA GLY A 170 -15.61 -15.48 -2.13
C GLY A 170 -14.69 -15.27 -0.92
N LEU A 171 -13.38 -15.14 -1.12
CA LEU A 171 -12.36 -14.98 -0.07
C LEU A 171 -12.04 -13.51 0.20
N GLY A 172 -11.44 -13.20 1.36
CA GLY A 172 -10.88 -11.86 1.62
C GLY A 172 -11.88 -10.70 1.64
N GLU A 173 -13.04 -10.82 2.29
CA GLU A 173 -14.05 -9.75 2.34
C GLU A 173 -13.49 -8.38 2.83
N LYS A 174 -12.47 -8.41 3.69
CA LYS A 174 -11.80 -7.24 4.27
C LYS A 174 -10.43 -6.93 3.63
N SER A 175 -10.09 -7.60 2.53
CA SER A 175 -8.78 -7.45 1.85
C SER A 175 -8.70 -6.16 1.04
N ILE A 176 -7.54 -5.53 1.10
CA ILE A 176 -7.12 -4.43 0.24
C ILE A 176 -7.13 -4.87 -1.23
N VAL A 177 -6.50 -6.01 -1.55
CA VAL A 177 -6.41 -6.55 -2.91
C VAL A 177 -7.79 -6.81 -3.50
N ARG A 178 -8.69 -7.45 -2.74
CA ARG A 178 -10.06 -7.70 -3.22
C ARG A 178 -10.86 -6.40 -3.37
N ALA A 179 -10.82 -5.51 -2.39
CA ALA A 179 -11.52 -4.23 -2.48
C ALA A 179 -11.02 -3.39 -3.66
N ALA A 180 -9.70 -3.36 -3.90
CA ALA A 180 -9.09 -2.66 -5.01
C ALA A 180 -9.56 -3.20 -6.37
N TYR A 181 -9.64 -4.53 -6.52
CA TYR A 181 -10.19 -5.18 -7.71
C TYR A 181 -11.66 -4.79 -7.96
N GLU A 182 -12.52 -4.92 -6.96
CA GLU A 182 -13.95 -4.63 -7.09
C GLU A 182 -14.21 -3.13 -7.36
N GLU A 183 -13.44 -2.24 -6.71
CA GLU A 183 -13.58 -0.79 -6.82
C GLU A 183 -12.78 -0.15 -7.95
N GLY A 184 -12.01 -0.95 -8.72
CA GLY A 184 -11.20 -0.47 -9.84
C GLY A 184 -10.02 0.42 -9.43
N VAL A 185 -9.47 0.23 -8.23
CA VAL A 185 -8.27 0.93 -7.75
C VAL A 185 -7.02 0.12 -8.12
N PRO A 186 -6.12 0.59 -9.00
CA PRO A 186 -4.92 -0.14 -9.34
C PRO A 186 -3.89 -0.08 -8.19
N ILE A 187 -3.26 -1.22 -7.91
CA ILE A 187 -2.18 -1.37 -6.94
C ILE A 187 -0.89 -1.67 -7.71
N PHE A 188 0.17 -0.92 -7.45
CA PHE A 188 1.50 -1.11 -8.02
C PHE A 188 2.47 -1.55 -6.94
N VAL A 189 3.26 -2.58 -7.20
CA VAL A 189 4.36 -3.06 -6.34
C VAL A 189 5.62 -3.16 -7.20
N PRO A 190 6.40 -2.08 -7.33
CA PRO A 190 7.52 -2.05 -8.29
C PRO A 190 8.60 -3.11 -8.03
N ALA A 191 8.79 -3.48 -6.76
CA ALA A 191 9.67 -4.57 -6.33
C ALA A 191 8.84 -5.82 -5.99
N PHE A 192 7.99 -6.29 -6.92
CA PHE A 192 7.04 -7.37 -6.66
C PHE A 192 7.72 -8.69 -6.25
N SER A 193 8.87 -9.00 -6.86
CA SER A 193 9.65 -10.19 -6.53
C SER A 193 10.28 -10.17 -5.14
N ASP A 194 10.31 -9.02 -4.46
CA ASP A 194 10.80 -8.87 -3.08
C ASP A 194 9.65 -9.12 -2.07
N SER A 195 9.03 -10.30 -2.17
CA SER A 195 7.91 -10.78 -1.32
C SER A 195 7.59 -12.26 -1.61
N SER A 196 6.56 -12.81 -0.93
CA SER A 196 5.90 -14.10 -1.22
C SER A 196 5.54 -14.27 -2.70
N ALA A 197 5.25 -13.17 -3.40
CA ALA A 197 5.03 -13.24 -4.84
C ALA A 197 6.29 -13.71 -5.58
N GLY A 198 7.47 -13.23 -5.18
CA GLY A 198 8.74 -13.67 -5.73
C GLY A 198 9.00 -15.15 -5.51
N PHE A 199 8.71 -15.69 -4.32
CA PHE A 199 8.88 -17.12 -4.04
C PHE A 199 7.97 -17.98 -4.92
N GLY A 200 6.69 -17.60 -5.05
CA GLY A 200 5.76 -18.27 -5.97
C GLY A 200 6.19 -18.18 -7.44
N LEU A 201 6.64 -17.00 -7.89
CA LEU A 201 7.08 -16.79 -9.27
C LEU A 201 8.38 -17.54 -9.59
N VAL A 202 9.34 -17.60 -8.67
CA VAL A 202 10.57 -18.40 -8.85
C VAL A 202 10.20 -19.89 -8.95
N TYR A 203 9.29 -20.38 -8.10
CA TYR A 203 8.80 -21.75 -8.19
C TYR A 203 8.15 -22.02 -9.57
N HIS A 204 7.28 -21.12 -10.04
CA HIS A 204 6.65 -21.19 -11.35
C HIS A 204 7.67 -21.23 -12.50
N GLN A 205 8.69 -20.36 -12.48
CA GLN A 205 9.70 -20.28 -13.54
C GLN A 205 10.59 -21.53 -13.59
N VAL A 206 10.98 -22.07 -12.44
CA VAL A 206 11.76 -23.32 -12.36
C VAL A 206 10.96 -24.50 -12.90
N LYS A 207 9.66 -24.56 -12.61
CA LYS A 207 8.75 -25.58 -13.14
C LYS A 207 8.52 -25.42 -14.64
N ASN A 208 8.51 -24.19 -15.15
CA ASN A 208 8.18 -23.85 -16.54
C ASN A 208 9.32 -23.07 -17.25
N PRO A 209 10.52 -23.67 -17.46
CA PRO A 209 11.72 -22.92 -17.86
C PRO A 209 11.66 -22.28 -19.26
N LYS A 210 10.71 -22.68 -20.11
CA LYS A 210 10.55 -22.18 -21.49
C LYS A 210 9.27 -21.38 -21.73
N ALA A 211 8.34 -21.41 -20.79
CA ALA A 211 7.00 -20.86 -20.95
C ALA A 211 6.47 -20.43 -19.59
N HIS A 212 6.95 -19.29 -19.10
CA HIS A 212 6.60 -18.74 -17.80
C HIS A 212 6.21 -17.27 -17.89
N VAL A 213 5.53 -16.79 -16.85
CA VAL A 213 5.30 -15.36 -16.64
C VAL A 213 6.57 -14.66 -16.16
N THR A 214 6.72 -13.40 -16.53
CA THR A 214 7.73 -12.49 -15.99
C THR A 214 7.06 -11.21 -15.50
N ILE A 215 7.74 -10.46 -14.64
CA ILE A 215 7.25 -9.18 -14.13
C ILE A 215 8.02 -8.04 -14.77
N ASP A 216 7.30 -7.11 -15.40
CA ASP A 216 7.83 -5.90 -16.02
C ASP A 216 7.57 -4.69 -15.12
N SER A 217 8.59 -4.28 -14.37
CA SER A 217 8.52 -3.10 -13.49
C SER A 217 8.51 -1.77 -14.26
N VAL A 218 8.94 -1.74 -15.53
CA VAL A 218 8.81 -0.56 -16.39
C VAL A 218 7.37 -0.37 -16.81
N ALA A 219 6.64 -1.46 -17.05
CA ALA A 219 5.19 -1.40 -17.31
C ALA A 219 4.43 -0.78 -16.14
N ASP A 220 4.76 -1.13 -14.88
CA ASP A 220 4.17 -0.45 -13.70
C ASP A 220 4.36 1.06 -13.74
N PHE A 221 5.58 1.49 -14.04
CA PHE A 221 5.94 2.91 -14.02
C PHE A 221 5.24 3.68 -15.14
N ARG A 222 5.16 3.07 -16.33
CA ARG A 222 4.41 3.61 -17.47
C ARG A 222 2.91 3.72 -17.17
N GLU A 223 2.31 2.68 -16.61
CA GLU A 223 0.88 2.63 -16.30
C GLU A 223 0.50 3.65 -15.21
N LEU A 224 1.29 3.77 -14.14
CA LEU A 224 1.07 4.81 -13.13
C LEU A 224 1.24 6.22 -13.72
N THR A 225 2.18 6.41 -14.65
CA THR A 225 2.33 7.68 -15.40
C THR A 225 1.10 7.97 -16.26
N GLN A 226 0.49 6.97 -16.90
CA GLN A 226 -0.78 7.13 -17.64
C GLN A 226 -1.92 7.57 -16.72
N ILE A 227 -1.96 7.07 -15.47
CA ILE A 227 -2.91 7.54 -14.46
C ILE A 227 -2.66 9.02 -14.16
N LYS A 228 -1.41 9.45 -13.93
CA LYS A 228 -1.09 10.88 -13.70
C LYS A 228 -1.56 11.75 -14.86
N LEU A 229 -1.29 11.34 -16.10
CA LEU A 229 -1.72 12.08 -17.30
C LEU A 229 -3.25 12.17 -17.41
N LYS A 230 -3.97 11.10 -17.05
CA LYS A 230 -5.44 11.09 -17.05
C LYS A 230 -6.05 11.89 -15.89
N ALA A 231 -5.41 11.87 -14.73
CA ALA A 231 -5.87 12.50 -13.50
C ALA A 231 -5.76 14.03 -13.52
N GLY A 232 -4.69 14.56 -14.13
CA GLY A 232 -4.32 15.96 -13.99
C GLY A 232 -3.82 16.23 -12.57
N THR A 233 -4.67 16.81 -11.72
CA THR A 233 -4.31 17.14 -10.34
C THR A 233 -4.26 15.91 -9.46
N THR A 234 -3.10 15.71 -8.82
CA THR A 234 -2.82 14.57 -7.96
C THR A 234 -2.35 15.00 -6.58
N GLY A 235 -2.71 14.20 -5.57
CA GLY A 235 -2.24 14.30 -4.20
C GLY A 235 -1.61 13.00 -3.72
N LEU A 236 -0.58 13.09 -2.87
CA LEU A 236 0.12 11.95 -2.29
C LEU A 236 -0.25 11.80 -0.81
N VAL A 237 -0.63 10.59 -0.42
CA VAL A 237 -0.75 10.19 1.00
C VAL A 237 0.25 9.09 1.24
N MET A 238 1.32 9.38 1.97
CA MET A 238 2.45 8.47 2.07
C MET A 238 2.62 7.94 3.49
N LEU A 239 2.54 6.63 3.64
CA LEU A 239 2.84 5.93 4.89
C LEU A 239 4.24 5.30 4.77
N GLY A 240 5.19 5.82 5.53
CA GLY A 240 6.59 5.45 5.47
C GLY A 240 7.34 6.13 4.32
N GLY A 241 8.20 5.38 3.63
CA GLY A 241 9.12 5.89 2.61
C GLY A 241 9.44 4.85 1.53
N GLY A 242 10.72 4.67 1.23
CA GLY A 242 11.22 3.63 0.33
C GLY A 242 10.73 3.75 -1.11
N VAL A 243 10.67 2.60 -1.79
CA VAL A 243 10.22 2.49 -3.19
C VAL A 243 8.82 3.09 -3.40
N PRO A 244 7.80 2.80 -2.56
CA PRO A 244 6.46 3.36 -2.76
C PRO A 244 6.42 4.89 -2.85
N LYS A 245 7.13 5.58 -1.93
CA LYS A 245 7.24 7.04 -1.92
C LYS A 245 7.88 7.55 -3.20
N ASN A 246 9.09 7.08 -3.51
CA ASN A 246 9.84 7.63 -4.63
C ASN A 246 9.18 7.31 -5.98
N PHE A 247 8.69 6.09 -6.14
CA PHE A 247 8.03 5.63 -7.38
C PHE A 247 6.76 6.43 -7.68
N ALA A 248 5.94 6.72 -6.67
CA ALA A 248 4.75 7.55 -6.83
C ALA A 248 5.08 9.01 -7.18
N GLN A 249 6.19 9.54 -6.67
CA GLN A 249 6.63 10.91 -6.95
C GLN A 249 7.25 11.06 -8.35
N ASP A 250 8.00 10.06 -8.82
CA ASP A 250 8.77 10.12 -10.06
C ASP A 250 7.90 10.10 -11.33
N ILE A 251 6.61 9.77 -11.24
CA ILE A 251 5.72 9.75 -12.41
C ILE A 251 5.50 11.13 -13.03
N VAL A 252 5.72 12.21 -12.27
CA VAL A 252 5.72 13.58 -12.83
C VAL A 252 6.91 13.75 -13.78
N VAL A 253 8.10 13.39 -13.30
CA VAL A 253 9.33 13.44 -14.11
C VAL A 253 9.24 12.48 -15.29
N ALA A 254 8.64 11.30 -15.10
CA ALA A 254 8.40 10.35 -16.19
C ALA A 254 7.49 10.94 -17.27
N ALA A 255 6.40 11.63 -16.89
CA ALA A 255 5.54 12.32 -17.84
C ALA A 255 6.28 13.43 -18.60
N GLU A 256 7.14 14.21 -17.93
CA GLU A 256 7.99 15.23 -18.57
C GLU A 256 8.98 14.62 -19.56
N VAL A 257 9.65 13.52 -19.20
CA VAL A 257 10.55 12.76 -20.09
C VAL A 257 9.81 12.25 -21.33
N LEU A 258 8.52 11.90 -21.19
CA LEU A 258 7.65 11.51 -22.30
C LEU A 258 7.12 12.71 -23.11
N GLY A 259 7.56 13.93 -22.80
CA GLY A 259 7.21 15.15 -23.53
C GLY A 259 5.88 15.79 -23.12
N HIS A 260 5.28 15.36 -22.01
CA HIS A 260 4.05 15.96 -21.50
C HIS A 260 4.37 17.14 -20.57
N GLN A 261 3.61 18.22 -20.70
CA GLN A 261 3.57 19.27 -19.69
C GLN A 261 2.57 18.87 -18.61
N VAL A 262 3.07 18.54 -17.43
CA VAL A 262 2.26 18.15 -16.27
C VAL A 262 2.59 19.03 -15.08
N GLU A 263 1.60 19.26 -14.22
CA GLU A 263 1.86 19.86 -12.92
C GLU A 263 2.43 18.82 -11.94
N MET A 264 3.26 19.31 -11.00
CA MET A 264 3.71 18.52 -9.85
C MET A 264 2.52 17.95 -9.06
N HIS A 265 2.77 17.01 -8.15
CA HIS A 265 1.77 16.65 -7.16
C HIS A 265 1.43 17.88 -6.31
N LYS A 266 0.19 18.39 -6.45
CA LYS A 266 -0.28 19.62 -5.80
C LYS A 266 -0.33 19.49 -4.28
N TYR A 267 -0.57 18.27 -3.81
CA TYR A 267 -0.72 17.95 -2.40
C TYR A 267 0.18 16.79 -2.01
N ALA A 268 0.77 16.85 -0.82
CA ALA A 268 1.57 15.74 -0.32
C ALA A 268 1.58 15.66 1.21
N ILE A 269 1.21 14.51 1.76
CA ILE A 269 1.39 14.21 3.18
C ILE A 269 2.26 12.98 3.34
N GLN A 270 3.15 12.99 4.34
CA GLN A 270 3.98 11.83 4.68
C GLN A 270 3.92 11.59 6.18
N ILE A 271 3.59 10.38 6.62
CA ILE A 271 3.80 9.89 7.98
C ILE A 271 5.06 9.03 7.96
N THR A 272 6.09 9.39 8.73
CA THR A 272 7.39 8.68 8.68
C THR A 272 8.16 8.78 9.99
N VAL A 273 9.03 7.81 10.24
CA VAL A 273 10.07 7.87 11.27
C VAL A 273 11.47 8.10 10.69
N ALA A 274 11.59 8.10 9.35
CA ALA A 274 12.84 8.34 8.66
C ALA A 274 13.22 9.83 8.73
N ASP A 275 14.51 10.07 8.79
CA ASP A 275 15.14 11.37 9.01
C ASP A 275 16.20 11.60 7.93
N GLU A 276 16.34 12.83 7.45
CA GLU A 276 17.23 13.16 6.34
C GLU A 276 18.70 12.77 6.56
N ARG A 277 19.13 12.59 7.82
CA ARG A 277 20.50 12.23 8.18
C ARG A 277 20.92 10.85 7.70
N ASP A 278 19.97 9.95 7.42
CA ASP A 278 20.29 8.63 6.87
C ASP A 278 20.69 8.68 5.38
N GLY A 279 20.46 9.81 4.70
CA GLY A 279 20.74 10.00 3.28
C GLY A 279 19.85 9.17 2.34
N GLY A 280 18.80 8.55 2.88
CA GLY A 280 17.88 7.69 2.16
C GLY A 280 16.66 8.43 1.61
N LEU A 281 16.06 7.86 0.56
CA LEU A 281 14.84 8.41 -0.06
C LEU A 281 13.65 8.47 0.92
N SER A 282 13.65 7.65 1.98
CA SER A 282 12.59 7.65 2.99
C SER A 282 12.53 8.98 3.75
N GLY A 283 13.69 9.50 4.16
CA GLY A 283 13.83 10.74 4.94
C GLY A 283 13.87 12.02 4.11
N SER A 284 14.04 11.91 2.77
CA SER A 284 14.09 13.10 1.90
C SER A 284 12.88 14.00 2.08
N THR A 285 13.11 15.31 2.19
CA THR A 285 12.03 16.23 2.54
C THR A 285 11.11 16.49 1.36
N LEU A 286 9.84 16.82 1.62
CA LEU A 286 8.92 17.26 0.55
C LEU A 286 9.38 18.56 -0.12
N SER A 287 10.11 19.41 0.61
CA SER A 287 10.76 20.61 0.05
C SER A 287 11.90 20.24 -0.90
N GLU A 288 12.67 19.20 -0.60
CA GLU A 288 13.69 18.68 -1.51
C GLU A 288 13.04 18.13 -2.78
N ALA A 289 11.95 17.35 -2.66
CA ALA A 289 11.21 16.80 -3.79
C ALA A 289 10.71 17.86 -4.79
N GLN A 290 10.43 19.08 -4.33
CA GLN A 290 10.08 20.21 -5.20
C GLN A 290 11.22 20.59 -6.17
N SER A 291 12.48 20.55 -5.72
CA SER A 291 13.64 20.83 -6.57
C SER A 291 13.79 19.86 -7.75
N TRP A 292 13.22 18.67 -7.60
CA TRP A 292 13.19 17.62 -8.62
C TRP A 292 11.95 17.69 -9.52
N GLY A 293 11.08 18.69 -9.34
CA GLY A 293 9.83 18.80 -10.09
C GLY A 293 8.80 17.73 -9.72
N LYS A 294 8.88 17.12 -8.53
CA LYS A 294 7.97 16.03 -8.14
C LYS A 294 6.72 16.54 -7.40
N VAL A 295 6.91 17.39 -6.40
CA VAL A 295 5.86 17.82 -5.45
C VAL A 295 5.86 19.34 -5.33
N ASP A 296 4.68 19.95 -5.38
CA ASP A 296 4.52 21.34 -4.96
C ASP A 296 4.48 21.40 -3.43
N ALA A 297 5.46 22.05 -2.81
CA ALA A 297 5.56 22.06 -1.35
C ALA A 297 4.52 22.97 -0.67
N ALA A 298 3.78 23.80 -1.41
CA ALA A 298 2.84 24.77 -0.84
C ALA A 298 1.74 24.11 0.03
N LEU A 299 1.24 22.95 -0.39
CA LEU A 299 0.23 22.17 0.34
C LEU A 299 0.80 20.81 0.72
N SER A 300 1.95 20.84 1.41
CA SER A 300 2.67 19.66 1.84
C SER A 300 2.88 19.60 3.36
N GLN A 301 2.88 18.40 3.94
CA GLN A 301 3.15 18.21 5.37
C GLN A 301 3.79 16.85 5.67
N MET A 302 4.98 16.87 6.28
CA MET A 302 5.58 15.69 6.89
C MET A 302 5.19 15.61 8.37
N VAL A 303 4.81 14.41 8.81
CA VAL A 303 4.45 14.06 10.19
C VAL A 303 5.46 13.02 10.66
N PHE A 304 6.38 13.44 11.53
CA PHE A 304 7.42 12.57 12.07
C PHE A 304 6.84 11.73 13.22
N ALA A 305 6.19 10.63 12.87
CA ALA A 305 5.53 9.71 13.78
C ALA A 305 5.48 8.29 13.21
N GLU A 306 5.37 7.32 14.10
CA GLU A 306 5.13 5.92 13.73
C GLU A 306 3.68 5.79 13.21
N ALA A 307 3.50 4.99 12.14
CA ALA A 307 2.28 4.93 11.37
C ALA A 307 1.11 4.34 12.16
N THR A 308 1.32 3.31 12.98
CA THR A 308 0.24 2.69 13.78
C THR A 308 -0.35 3.64 14.83
N LEU A 309 0.38 4.69 15.22
CA LEU A 309 -0.11 5.75 16.09
C LEU A 309 -0.84 6.86 15.33
N ALA A 310 -0.26 7.34 14.23
CA ALA A 310 -0.77 8.53 13.54
C ALA A 310 -1.84 8.22 12.48
N PHE A 311 -1.71 7.11 11.76
CA PHE A 311 -2.55 6.79 10.62
C PHE A 311 -4.02 6.51 10.99
N PRO A 312 -4.36 5.76 12.07
CA PRO A 312 -5.75 5.58 12.46
C PRO A 312 -6.48 6.89 12.75
N LEU A 313 -5.78 7.84 13.36
CA LEU A 313 -6.34 9.15 13.69
C LEU A 313 -6.59 9.98 12.43
N LEU A 314 -5.59 10.04 11.54
CA LEU A 314 -5.71 10.71 10.24
C LEU A 314 -6.85 10.11 9.41
N ALA A 315 -6.87 8.79 9.27
CA ALA A 315 -7.85 8.09 8.44
C ALA A 315 -9.26 8.18 9.00
N SER A 316 -9.46 8.03 10.31
CA SER A 316 -10.77 8.24 10.96
C SER A 316 -11.28 9.67 10.74
N TYR A 317 -10.42 10.68 10.95
CA TYR A 317 -10.78 12.09 10.74
C TYR A 317 -11.27 12.35 9.32
N VAL A 318 -10.50 11.89 8.32
CA VAL A 318 -10.82 12.06 6.90
C VAL A 318 -12.06 11.23 6.55
N TYR A 319 -12.16 9.99 7.01
CA TYR A 319 -13.29 9.12 6.75
C TYR A 319 -14.62 9.77 7.20
N HIS A 320 -14.67 10.38 8.38
CA HIS A 320 -15.91 10.97 8.90
C HIS A 320 -16.27 12.34 8.31
N ARG A 321 -15.32 13.03 7.66
CA ARG A 321 -15.49 14.40 7.16
C ARG A 321 -15.42 14.53 5.64
N ALA A 322 -14.92 13.52 4.94
CA ALA A 322 -14.71 13.57 3.51
C ALA A 322 -16.02 13.85 2.75
N PRO A 323 -15.98 14.71 1.72
CA PRO A 323 -17.12 14.88 0.82
C PRO A 323 -17.41 13.58 0.06
N MET A 324 -18.67 13.40 -0.32
CA MET A 324 -19.02 12.35 -1.27
C MET A 324 -18.41 12.67 -2.63
N ARG A 325 -17.66 11.72 -3.21
CA ARG A 325 -17.10 11.87 -4.55
C ARG A 325 -17.27 10.58 -5.37
N ALA A 326 -17.25 10.73 -6.70
CA ALA A 326 -17.32 9.59 -7.61
C ALA A 326 -16.01 8.79 -7.56
N LYS A 327 -16.11 7.46 -7.59
CA LYS A 327 -14.94 6.58 -7.69
C LYS A 327 -14.38 6.64 -9.12
N ARG A 328 -13.09 6.94 -9.26
CA ARG A 328 -12.44 7.14 -10.58
C ARG A 328 -12.16 5.86 -11.35
N ARG A 329 -12.04 4.72 -10.66
CA ARG A 329 -11.82 3.39 -11.24
C ARG A 329 -10.67 3.32 -12.26
N TYR A 330 -9.48 3.81 -11.91
CA TYR A 330 -8.35 3.87 -12.85
C TYR A 330 -7.88 2.52 -13.39
N ALA A 331 -8.21 1.40 -12.75
CA ALA A 331 -7.94 0.08 -13.29
C ALA A 331 -8.60 -0.15 -14.66
N ASP A 332 -9.76 0.49 -14.91
CA ASP A 332 -10.51 0.37 -16.16
C ASP A 332 -9.76 0.97 -17.37
N LEU A 333 -8.70 1.76 -17.14
CA LEU A 333 -7.80 2.23 -18.21
C LEU A 333 -7.02 1.08 -18.86
N PHE A 334 -6.84 -0.03 -18.15
CA PHE A 334 -5.96 -1.13 -18.54
C PHE A 334 -6.73 -2.41 -18.89
N THR A 335 -8.03 -2.48 -18.63
CA THR A 335 -8.87 -3.66 -18.91
C THR A 335 -9.00 -4.00 -20.39
N ALA A 336 -8.74 -3.06 -21.32
CA ALA A 336 -8.67 -3.38 -22.75
C ALA A 336 -7.39 -4.16 -23.15
N GLN A 337 -6.42 -4.31 -22.23
CA GLN A 337 -5.13 -4.97 -22.46
C GLN A 337 -5.00 -6.31 -21.74
N VAL A 338 -5.96 -6.69 -20.88
CA VAL A 338 -6.01 -7.99 -20.20
C VAL A 338 -6.92 -8.90 -21.03
N PRO A 339 -6.39 -9.93 -21.74
CA PRO A 339 -7.23 -10.90 -22.42
C PRO A 339 -8.16 -11.58 -21.41
N VAL A 340 -9.45 -11.69 -21.75
CA VAL A 340 -10.47 -12.39 -20.94
C VAL A 340 -10.18 -13.87 -20.86
#